data_AF-A0A4V5N0M2-F1
#
_entry.id   AF-A0A4V5N0M2-F1
#
_cell.length_a   1.000
_cell.length_b   1.000
_cell.length_c   1.000
_cell.angle_alpha   90.00
_cell.angle_beta   90.00
_cell.angle_gamma   90.00
#
_symmetry.space_group_name_H-M   'P 1'
#
loop_
_entity.id
_entity.type
_entity.pdbx_description
1 polymer ?
#
loop_
_entity_poly.entity_id
_entity_poly.type
_entity_poly.pdbx_seq_one_letter_code
_entity_poly.pdbx_strand_id
1 'polypeptide(L)'
;MRADAEKLLVASGTDVRVPNKCTLHSLRDFYATTLITKRENVKLVQVRLGHSKPSITLDKYVGFWPTEEDTTAAAIESVLGEPERVLRPSARVVHSATGTGPRRLR
;
A
#
# COMPACT_ATOMS: atom_id res chain seq x y z
N MET A 1 27.60 -13.79 -31.76
CA MET A 1 26.27 -13.26 -31.35
C MET A 1 26.35 -12.07 -30.40
N ARG A 2 26.94 -12.18 -29.19
CA ARG A 2 26.93 -11.05 -28.22
C ARG A 2 27.84 -9.87 -28.62
N ALA A 3 29.04 -10.17 -29.12
CA ALA A 3 29.96 -9.17 -29.66
C ALA A 3 29.38 -8.44 -30.89
N ASP A 4 28.54 -9.12 -31.68
CA ASP A 4 27.89 -8.54 -32.86
C ASP A 4 26.81 -7.54 -32.46
N ALA A 5 25.99 -7.87 -31.45
CA ALA A 5 24.94 -7.00 -30.94
C ALA A 5 25.50 -5.70 -30.33
N GLU A 6 26.60 -5.77 -29.59
CA GLU A 6 27.25 -4.59 -29.01
C GLU A 6 27.87 -3.70 -30.10
N LYS A 7 28.47 -4.32 -31.13
CA LYS A 7 28.94 -3.61 -32.34
C LYS A 7 27.81 -2.89 -33.06
N LEU A 8 26.64 -3.51 -33.17
CA LEU A 8 25.45 -2.92 -33.81
C LEU A 8 24.89 -1.75 -32.99
N LEU A 9 24.87 -1.84 -31.66
CA LEU A 9 24.44 -0.75 -30.77
C LEU A 9 25.40 0.46 -30.79
N VAL A 10 26.71 0.21 -30.91
CA VAL A 10 27.70 1.28 -31.10
C VAL A 10 27.55 1.91 -32.48
N ALA A 11 27.29 1.10 -33.51
CA ALA A 11 27.08 1.58 -34.87
C ALA A 11 25.76 2.36 -35.05
N SER A 12 24.74 2.12 -34.22
CA SER A 12 23.47 2.86 -34.29
C SER A 12 23.52 4.27 -33.71
N GLY A 13 24.66 4.71 -33.15
CA GLY A 13 24.83 6.08 -32.63
C GLY A 13 23.94 6.41 -31.42
N THR A 14 23.36 5.39 -30.78
CA THR A 14 22.47 5.53 -29.63
C THR A 14 23.28 5.57 -28.35
N ASP A 15 23.09 6.60 -27.53
CA ASP A 15 23.75 6.75 -26.22
C ASP A 15 23.20 5.78 -25.14
N VAL A 16 22.21 4.96 -25.51
CA VAL A 16 21.55 3.99 -24.62
C VAL A 16 22.44 2.76 -24.47
N ARG A 17 23.19 2.68 -23.36
CA ARG A 17 23.91 1.47 -22.98
C ARG A 17 23.01 0.47 -22.27
N VAL A 18 22.87 -0.72 -22.86
CA VAL A 18 22.23 -1.87 -22.21
C VAL A 18 23.26 -2.58 -21.33
N PRO A 19 22.93 -2.96 -20.08
CA PRO A 19 23.88 -3.62 -19.19
C PRO A 19 24.46 -4.91 -19.77
N ASN A 20 25.75 -5.18 -19.50
CA ASN A 20 26.52 -6.31 -20.03
C ASN A 20 25.97 -7.71 -19.69
N LYS A 21 24.95 -7.82 -18.82
CA LYS A 21 24.26 -9.07 -18.47
C LYS A 21 22.77 -9.06 -18.76
N CYS A 22 22.30 -8.10 -19.57
CA CYS A 22 20.90 -8.07 -19.98
C CYS A 22 20.59 -9.32 -20.83
N THR A 23 19.51 -10.00 -20.46
CA THR A 23 18.92 -11.15 -21.18
C THR A 23 17.49 -10.83 -21.56
N LEU A 24 16.82 -11.70 -22.33
CA LEU A 24 15.38 -11.56 -22.59
C LEU A 24 14.55 -11.52 -21.30
N HIS A 25 15.03 -12.17 -20.23
CA HIS A 25 14.39 -12.12 -18.92
C HIS A 25 14.49 -10.73 -18.28
N SER A 26 15.57 -9.99 -18.54
CA SER A 26 15.74 -8.62 -18.05
C SER A 26 14.70 -7.65 -18.64
N LEU A 27 14.24 -7.90 -19.86
CA LEU A 27 13.11 -7.15 -20.45
C LEU A 27 11.80 -7.45 -19.71
N ARG A 28 11.60 -8.71 -19.31
CA ARG A 28 10.44 -9.10 -18.49
C ARG A 28 10.50 -8.44 -17.11
N ASP A 29 11.69 -8.37 -16.52
CA ASP A 29 11.93 -7.73 -15.23
C ASP A 29 11.65 -6.22 -15.30
N PHE A 30 12.12 -5.56 -16.36
CA PHE A 30 11.86 -4.15 -16.62
C PHE A 30 10.36 -3.88 -16.81
N TYR A 31 9.66 -4.72 -17.58
CA TYR A 31 8.23 -4.60 -17.80
C TYR A 31 7.44 -4.75 -16.49
N ALA A 32 7.77 -5.77 -15.68
CA ALA A 32 7.12 -6.00 -14.40
C ALA A 32 7.33 -4.84 -13.41
N THR A 33 8.58 -4.42 -13.23
CA THR A 33 8.94 -3.32 -12.33
C THR A 33 8.27 -2.00 -12.75
N THR A 34 8.20 -1.71 -14.05
CA THR A 34 7.50 -0.51 -14.56
C THR A 34 6.03 -0.49 -14.17
N LEU A 35 5.31 -1.62 -14.29
CA LEU A 35 3.91 -1.70 -13.87
C LEU A 35 3.75 -1.46 -12.37
N ILE A 36 4.63 -2.05 -11.56
CA ILE A 36 4.59 -1.92 -10.10
C ILE A 36 4.86 -0.48 -9.67
N THR A 37 5.84 0.19 -10.28
CA THR A 37 6.13 1.61 -10.00
C THR A 37 4.97 2.52 -10.38
N LYS A 38 4.16 2.15 -11.37
CA LYS A 38 2.90 2.85 -11.71
C LYS A 38 1.73 2.50 -10.77
N ARG A 39 1.99 1.80 -9.67
CA ARG A 39 1.02 1.36 -8.65
C ARG A 39 -0.08 0.45 -9.21
N GLU A 40 0.24 -0.36 -10.22
CA GLU A 40 -0.72 -1.32 -10.76
C GLU A 40 -1.02 -2.49 -9.81
N ASN A 41 -2.19 -3.11 -10.03
CA ASN A 41 -2.65 -4.22 -9.20
C ASN A 41 -1.83 -5.51 -9.42
N VAL A 42 -1.50 -6.22 -8.34
CA VAL A 42 -0.76 -7.51 -8.37
C VAL A 42 -1.39 -8.53 -9.34
N LYS A 43 -2.72 -8.64 -9.35
CA LYS A 43 -3.45 -9.54 -10.25
C LYS A 43 -3.29 -9.15 -11.71
N LEU A 44 -3.31 -7.84 -12.00
CA LEU A 44 -3.11 -7.34 -13.35
C LEU A 44 -1.68 -7.64 -13.83
N VAL A 45 -0.67 -7.36 -12.99
CA VAL A 45 0.73 -7.70 -13.28
C VAL A 45 0.88 -9.21 -13.51
N GLN A 46 0.27 -10.04 -12.66
CA GLN A 46 0.28 -11.50 -12.82
C GLN A 46 -0.30 -11.96 -14.17
N VAL A 47 -1.48 -11.46 -14.55
CA VAL A 47 -2.11 -11.82 -15.84
C VAL A 47 -1.26 -11.34 -17.02
N ARG A 48 -0.70 -10.13 -16.96
CA ARG A 48 0.16 -9.59 -18.01
C ARG A 48 1.48 -10.35 -18.17
N LEU A 49 1.99 -10.91 -17.08
CA LEU A 49 3.15 -11.81 -17.10
C LEU A 49 2.76 -13.27 -17.36
N GLY A 50 1.48 -13.60 -17.51
CA GLY A 50 1.04 -14.99 -17.72
C GLY A 50 1.43 -15.94 -16.59
N HIS A 51 1.66 -15.43 -15.37
CA HIS A 51 1.96 -16.28 -14.22
C HIS A 51 0.68 -17.00 -13.80
N SER A 52 0.78 -18.31 -13.55
CA SER A 52 -0.36 -19.12 -13.13
C SER A 52 -0.87 -18.75 -11.73
N LYS A 53 0.03 -18.23 -10.88
CA LYS A 53 -0.28 -17.83 -9.51
C LYS A 53 0.31 -16.44 -9.20
N PRO A 54 -0.40 -15.60 -8.44
CA PRO A 54 0.12 -14.32 -7.97
C PRO A 54 1.41 -14.43 -7.14
N SER A 55 1.60 -15.55 -6.42
CA SER A 55 2.80 -15.80 -5.62
C SER A 55 4.07 -15.69 -6.46
N ILE A 56 4.09 -16.22 -7.68
CA ILE A 56 5.26 -16.16 -8.59
C ILE A 56 5.69 -14.70 -8.84
N THR A 57 4.73 -13.78 -8.94
CA THR A 57 5.00 -12.35 -9.11
C THR A 57 5.50 -11.72 -7.81
N LEU A 58 4.85 -12.03 -6.69
CA LEU A 58 5.19 -11.47 -5.38
C LEU A 58 6.56 -11.95 -4.90
N ASP A 59 6.84 -13.25 -4.98
CA ASP A 59 8.12 -13.85 -4.59
C ASP A 59 9.31 -13.15 -5.27
N LYS A 60 9.10 -12.66 -6.49
CA LYS A 60 10.14 -12.02 -7.29
C LYS A 60 10.21 -10.51 -7.16
N TYR A 61 9.07 -9.83 -7.07
CA TYR A 61 9.01 -8.36 -7.20
C TYR A 61 8.45 -7.64 -5.98
N VAL A 62 8.18 -8.33 -4.86
CA VAL A 62 7.63 -7.71 -3.64
C VAL A 62 8.42 -6.47 -3.20
N GLY A 63 9.76 -6.47 -3.34
CA GLY A 63 10.60 -5.35 -2.95
C GLY A 63 10.42 -4.08 -3.78
N PHE A 64 9.73 -4.15 -4.93
CA PHE A 64 9.42 -2.98 -5.75
C PHE A 64 8.06 -2.37 -5.42
N TRP A 65 7.23 -3.04 -4.62
CA TRP A 65 5.95 -2.47 -4.20
C TRP A 65 6.21 -1.35 -3.20
N PRO A 66 5.66 -0.14 -3.43
CA PRO A 66 5.82 0.95 -2.48
C PRO A 66 5.20 0.53 -1.15
N THR A 67 6.05 0.44 -0.12
CA THR A 67 5.60 0.32 1.26
C THR A 67 5.39 1.76 1.73
N GLU A 68 4.14 2.20 1.82
CA GLU A 68 3.85 3.44 2.55
C GLU A 68 4.28 3.22 4.02
N GLU A 69 4.83 4.25 4.67
CA GLU A 69 5.00 4.24 6.14
C GLU A 69 3.68 3.82 6.76
N ASP A 70 3.68 2.88 7.73
CA ASP A 70 2.52 2.13 8.20
C ASP A 70 1.20 2.93 8.29
N THR A 71 0.51 3.05 7.14
CA THR A 71 -0.79 3.73 7.02
C THR A 71 -1.92 2.79 7.37
N THR A 72 -1.62 1.54 7.73
CA THR A 72 -2.60 0.50 7.99
C THR A 72 -3.45 0.88 9.18
N ALA A 73 -2.82 1.38 10.25
CA ALA A 73 -3.53 1.87 11.43
C ALA A 73 -4.45 3.05 11.08
N ALA A 74 -3.98 4.05 10.34
CA ALA A 74 -4.78 5.20 9.93
C ALA A 74 -5.93 4.81 8.98
N ALA A 75 -5.71 3.85 8.08
CA ALA A 75 -6.75 3.36 7.18
C ALA A 75 -7.85 2.61 7.94
N ILE A 76 -7.48 1.77 8.91
CA ILE A 76 -8.45 1.09 9.78
C ILE A 76 -9.17 2.08 10.69
N GLU A 77 -8.45 3.05 11.27
CA GLU A 77 -9.05 4.15 12.05
C GLU A 77 -10.03 4.97 11.21
N SER A 78 -9.78 5.20 9.92
CA SER A 78 -10.74 5.91 9.07
C SER A 78 -12.08 5.17 8.88
N VAL A 79 -12.08 3.84 9.05
CA VAL A 79 -13.27 3.00 8.89
C VAL A 79 -13.95 2.73 10.23
N LEU A 80 -13.17 2.57 11.30
CA LEU A 80 -13.65 2.22 12.65
C LEU A 80 -13.81 3.42 13.58
N GLY A 81 -13.00 4.46 13.37
CA GLY A 81 -12.96 5.72 14.10
C GLY A 81 -14.10 6.62 13.69
N GLU A 82 -15.33 6.20 14.00
CA GLU A 82 -16.39 7.11 14.45
C GLU A 82 -17.46 6.32 15.22
N PRO A 83 -17.51 6.51 16.55
CA PRO A 83 -18.79 6.71 17.20
C PRO A 83 -18.80 7.95 18.12
N GLU A 84 -18.16 9.08 17.80
CA GLU A 84 -18.28 10.27 18.67
C GLU A 84 -19.72 10.83 18.67
N ARG A 85 -20.52 10.51 17.65
CA ARG A 85 -21.92 10.96 17.56
C ARG A 85 -22.90 10.23 18.51
N VAL A 86 -22.54 9.10 19.12
CA VAL A 86 -23.52 8.27 19.87
C VAL A 86 -23.41 8.37 21.39
N LEU A 87 -22.36 8.96 21.96
CA LEU A 87 -22.29 9.20 23.41
C LEU A 87 -22.44 10.69 23.74
N ARG A 88 -23.60 11.27 23.38
CA ARG A 88 -24.13 12.36 24.19
C ARG A 88 -24.46 11.75 25.55
N PRO A 89 -23.82 12.15 26.66
CA PRO A 89 -24.26 11.71 27.97
C PRO A 89 -25.64 12.31 28.19
N SER A 90 -26.69 11.52 28.00
CA SER A 90 -28.07 11.87 28.37
C SER A 90 -28.24 11.93 29.90
N ALA A 91 -27.17 11.68 30.65
CA ALA A 91 -27.14 11.79 32.09
C ALA A 91 -27.19 13.27 32.51
N ARG A 92 -28.41 13.77 32.70
CA ARG A 92 -28.65 14.93 33.55
C ARG A 92 -28.08 14.61 34.93
N VAL A 93 -26.99 15.27 35.30
CA VAL A 93 -26.47 15.23 36.67
C VAL A 93 -27.53 15.85 37.58
N VAL A 94 -28.28 15.02 38.29
CA VAL A 94 -29.16 15.44 39.39
C VAL A 94 -28.30 15.45 40.64
N HIS A 95 -27.92 16.64 41.09
CA HIS A 95 -27.37 16.83 42.43
C HIS A 95 -28.47 16.42 43.42
N SER A 96 -28.24 15.36 44.19
CA SER A 96 -29.12 14.98 45.28
C SER A 96 -29.05 16.07 46.35
N ALA A 97 -30.16 16.79 46.53
CA ALA A 97 -30.34 17.68 47.66
C ALA A 97 -30.28 16.81 48.93
N THR A 98 -29.18 16.93 49.67
CA THR A 98 -29.05 16.39 51.02
C THR A 98 -30.12 17.02 51.89
N GLY A 99 -31.13 16.22 52.25
CA GLY A 99 -32.04 16.56 53.33
C GLY A 99 -31.25 16.65 54.63
N THR A 100 -31.23 17.81 55.26
CA THR A 100 -30.77 17.98 56.65
C THR A 100 -31.45 19.21 57.25
N GLY A 101 -32.35 18.99 58.22
CA GLY A 101 -32.89 20.06 59.08
C GLY A 101 -34.28 19.72 59.66
N PRO A 102 -34.46 19.67 60.99
CA PRO A 102 -35.57 18.94 61.62
C PRO A 102 -36.88 19.74 61.66
N ARG A 103 -37.98 19.00 61.52
CA ARG A 103 -39.36 19.44 61.76
C ARG A 103 -39.50 20.01 63.18
N ARG A 104 -39.94 21.27 63.29
CA ARG A 104 -40.62 21.75 64.51
C ARG A 104 -42.07 21.25 64.46
N LEU A 105 -42.46 20.53 65.49
CA LEU A 105 -43.87 20.30 65.83
C LEU A 105 -44.22 21.26 66.97
N ARG A 106 -45.36 21.93 66.78
CA ARG A 106 -46.03 22.92 67.65
C ARG A 106 -45.52 24.36 67.57
#